data_AF-A0A973PBR1-F1
#
_entry.id   AF-A0A973PBR1-F1
#
_cell.length_a   1.000
_cell.length_b   1.000
_cell.length_c   1.000
_cell.angle_alpha   90.00
_cell.angle_beta   90.00
_cell.angle_gamma   90.00
#
_symmetry.space_group_name_H-M   'P 1'
#
loop_
_entity.id
_entity.type
_entity.pdbx_description
1 polymer ?
#
loop_
_entity_poly.entity_id
_entity_poly.type
_entity_poly.pdbx_seq_one_letter_code
_entity_poly.pdbx_strand_id
1 'polypeptide(L)'
;ALVGALDPDRIGVLLPLPPRTGAEPALTALAEGLRTQWQRGVAFVLAAGSVVESIKDVRRSFLEAEQVADVAVRQPDGRPYYRLPDLRLRGLLHLLRDDARLQTFAERELGPLLAHDAQRGGDLTRILRVYLDAGRNKAVAAQKAHLSRPAFYDRLRRLERILDTDLDDVESCLSLHVALLALESFRRETR
;
A
#
# COMPACT_ATOMS: atom_id res chain seq x y z
N ALA A 1 -6.33 3.33 -29.24
CA ALA A 1 -6.17 2.42 -28.09
C ALA A 1 -7.19 1.29 -28.22
N LEU A 2 -6.89 0.11 -27.68
CA LEU A 2 -7.90 -0.93 -27.47
C LEU A 2 -8.39 -0.81 -26.02
N VAL A 3 -9.70 -0.84 -25.82
CA VAL A 3 -10.33 -0.59 -24.51
C VAL A 3 -11.36 -1.68 -24.24
N GLY A 4 -11.43 -2.16 -23.01
CA GLY A 4 -12.43 -3.14 -22.59
C GLY A 4 -12.59 -3.18 -21.07
N ALA A 5 -13.71 -3.70 -20.58
CA ALA A 5 -13.88 -3.98 -19.16
C ALA A 5 -13.06 -5.22 -18.79
N LEU A 6 -12.33 -5.16 -17.67
CA LEU A 6 -11.62 -6.32 -17.10
C LEU A 6 -12.51 -7.02 -16.06
N ASP A 7 -13.23 -6.22 -15.27
CA ASP A 7 -14.21 -6.62 -14.27
C ASP A 7 -15.21 -5.44 -14.04
N PRO A 8 -16.19 -5.53 -13.12
CA PRO A 8 -17.17 -4.46 -12.89
C PRO A 8 -16.58 -3.11 -12.47
N ASP A 9 -15.39 -3.10 -11.86
CA ASP A 9 -14.76 -1.92 -11.29
C ASP A 9 -13.52 -1.46 -12.09
N ARG A 10 -13.12 -2.21 -13.13
CA ARG A 10 -11.88 -1.97 -13.90
C ARG A 10 -12.10 -1.91 -15.40
N ILE A 11 -11.51 -0.89 -16.00
CA ILE A 11 -11.39 -0.72 -17.46
C ILE A 11 -9.92 -0.88 -17.85
N GLY A 12 -9.66 -1.80 -18.77
CA GLY A 12 -8.37 -2.02 -19.39
C GLY A 12 -8.18 -1.15 -20.63
N VAL A 13 -7.01 -0.53 -20.75
CA VAL A 13 -6.63 0.29 -21.91
C VAL A 13 -5.25 -0.16 -22.42
N LEU A 14 -5.20 -0.69 -23.64
CA LEU A 14 -3.96 -0.93 -24.37
C LEU A 14 -3.69 0.26 -25.30
N LEU A 15 -2.68 1.05 -24.95
CA LEU A 15 -2.30 2.24 -25.68
C LEU A 15 -1.07 1.96 -26.56
N PRO A 16 -1.19 2.01 -27.90
CA PRO A 16 -0.01 1.98 -28.75
C PRO A 16 0.80 3.27 -28.56
N LEU A 17 2.11 3.14 -28.38
CA LEU A 17 3.02 4.27 -28.25
C LEU A 17 3.78 4.46 -29.57
N PRO A 18 3.87 5.70 -30.10
CA PRO A 18 4.77 5.98 -31.20
C PRO A 18 6.23 5.65 -30.83
N PRO A 19 7.07 5.18 -31.77
CA PRO A 19 8.45 4.73 -31.47
C PRO A 19 9.36 5.77 -30.81
N ARG A 20 8.99 7.05 -30.86
CA ARG A 20 9.76 8.18 -30.33
C ARG A 20 9.11 8.86 -29.11
N THR A 21 7.96 8.36 -28.68
CA THR A 21 7.21 8.93 -27.56
C THR A 21 7.40 8.04 -26.35
N GLY A 22 8.04 8.57 -25.30
CA GLY A 22 8.07 7.90 -24.01
C GLY A 22 6.65 7.68 -23.47
N ALA A 23 6.45 6.67 -22.64
CA ALA A 23 5.13 6.38 -22.06
C ALA A 23 4.59 7.53 -21.21
N GLU A 24 5.46 8.29 -20.54
CA GLU A 24 5.05 9.31 -19.58
C GLU A 24 4.19 10.42 -20.20
N PRO A 25 4.59 11.10 -21.30
CA PRO A 25 3.71 12.07 -21.97
C PRO A 25 2.35 11.50 -22.37
N ALA A 26 2.32 10.26 -22.88
CA ALA A 26 1.08 9.61 -23.32
C ALA A 26 0.15 9.29 -22.14
N LEU A 27 0.70 8.80 -21.03
CA LEU A 27 -0.03 8.53 -19.80
C LEU A 27 -0.54 9.82 -19.13
N THR A 28 0.28 10.88 -19.10
CA THR A 28 -0.13 12.19 -18.58
C THR A 28 -1.30 12.75 -19.40
N ALA A 29 -1.18 12.76 -20.73
CA ALA A 29 -2.25 13.26 -21.60
C ALA A 29 -3.54 12.44 -21.45
N LEU A 30 -3.43 11.11 -21.32
CA LEU A 30 -4.58 10.24 -21.06
C LEU A 30 -5.23 10.57 -19.71
N ALA A 31 -4.43 10.70 -18.64
CA ALA A 31 -4.93 11.01 -17.30
C ALA A 31 -5.67 12.36 -17.27
N GLU A 32 -5.12 13.39 -17.89
CA GLU A 32 -5.72 14.73 -17.99
C GLU A 32 -7.00 14.71 -18.82
N GLY A 33 -6.97 14.03 -19.97
CA GLY A 33 -8.16 13.83 -20.81
C GLY A 33 -9.29 13.16 -20.05
N LEU A 34 -9.00 12.08 -19.32
CA LEU A 34 -10.00 11.38 -18.50
C LEU A 34 -10.53 12.27 -17.38
N ARG A 35 -9.67 13.00 -16.67
CA ARG A 35 -10.08 13.91 -15.58
C ARG A 35 -11.00 15.03 -16.06
N THR A 36 -10.80 15.54 -17.27
CA THR A 36 -11.64 16.61 -17.83
C THR A 36 -12.99 16.11 -18.33
N GLN A 37 -13.05 14.87 -18.84
CA GLN A 37 -14.27 14.28 -19.40
C GLN A 37 -15.15 13.59 -18.35
N TRP A 38 -14.56 13.04 -17.29
CA TRP A 38 -15.33 12.33 -16.27
C TRP A 38 -16.10 13.30 -15.36
N GLN A 39 -17.36 12.98 -15.06
CA GLN A 39 -18.21 13.83 -14.22
C GLN A 39 -17.56 14.11 -12.87
N ARG A 40 -17.70 15.36 -12.40
CA ARG A 40 -17.32 15.77 -11.04
C ARG A 40 -17.99 14.83 -10.03
N GLY A 41 -17.18 14.05 -9.31
CA GLY A 41 -17.65 13.20 -8.20
C GLY A 41 -17.28 11.72 -8.29
N VAL A 42 -16.85 11.21 -9.45
CA VAL A 42 -16.36 9.82 -9.55
C VAL A 42 -14.84 9.82 -9.45
N ALA A 43 -14.33 9.30 -8.34
CA ALA A 43 -12.89 9.12 -8.15
C ALA A 43 -12.42 7.86 -8.89
N PHE A 44 -11.35 8.00 -9.69
CA PHE A 44 -10.69 6.87 -10.33
C PHE A 44 -9.19 6.91 -10.09
N VAL A 45 -8.55 5.76 -10.24
CA VAL A 45 -7.10 5.61 -10.26
C VAL A 45 -6.71 5.10 -11.64
N LEU A 46 -5.74 5.77 -12.28
CA LEU A 46 -5.11 5.27 -13.50
C LEU A 46 -3.83 4.55 -13.11
N ALA A 47 -3.74 3.27 -13.42
CA ALA A 47 -2.54 2.46 -13.20
C ALA A 47 -1.98 1.99 -14.54
N ALA A 48 -0.66 1.99 -14.67
CA ALA A 48 0.05 1.62 -15.89
C ALA A 48 1.13 0.58 -15.57
N GLY A 49 1.15 -0.48 -16.39
CA GLY A 49 2.23 -1.45 -16.41
C GLY A 49 3.40 -1.01 -17.28
N SER A 50 4.44 -1.84 -17.30
CA SER A 50 5.64 -1.63 -18.10
C SER A 50 5.34 -1.51 -19.60
N VAL A 51 6.13 -0.67 -20.29
CA VAL A 51 6.12 -0.60 -21.76
C VAL A 51 6.64 -1.92 -22.32
N VAL A 52 5.96 -2.43 -23.34
CA VAL A 52 6.31 -3.69 -24.00
C VAL A 52 6.39 -3.50 -25.52
N GLU A 53 7.36 -4.17 -26.14
CA GLU A 53 7.58 -4.12 -27.59
C GLU A 53 6.97 -5.32 -28.33
N SER A 54 6.42 -6.28 -27.59
CA SER A 54 5.88 -7.52 -28.12
C SER A 54 4.49 -7.81 -27.56
N ILE A 55 3.60 -8.31 -28.42
CA ILE A 55 2.24 -8.71 -28.02
C ILE A 55 2.24 -9.80 -26.94
N LYS A 56 3.30 -10.62 -26.89
CA LYS A 56 3.46 -11.69 -25.88
C LYS A 56 3.57 -11.15 -24.46
N ASP A 57 4.11 -9.94 -24.31
CA ASP A 57 4.35 -9.31 -23.01
C ASP A 57 3.18 -8.42 -22.57
N VAL A 58 2.19 -8.19 -23.43
CA VAL A 58 0.99 -7.37 -23.12
C VAL A 58 0.27 -7.92 -21.89
N ARG A 59 0.10 -9.25 -21.80
CA ARG A 59 -0.54 -9.87 -20.63
C ARG A 59 0.22 -9.55 -19.34
N ARG A 60 1.55 -9.60 -19.37
CA ARG A 60 2.39 -9.26 -18.20
C ARG A 60 2.22 -7.80 -17.81
N SER A 61 2.25 -6.88 -18.79
CA SER A 61 2.04 -5.45 -18.54
C SER A 61 0.65 -5.16 -17.96
N PHE A 62 -0.39 -5.84 -18.44
CA PHE A 62 -1.74 -5.72 -17.86
C PHE A 62 -1.82 -6.21 -16.42
N LEU A 63 -1.26 -7.38 -16.12
CA LEU A 63 -1.21 -7.89 -14.75
C LEU A 63 -0.44 -6.94 -13.81
N GLU A 64 0.65 -6.32 -14.30
CA GLU A 64 1.37 -5.28 -13.56
C GLU A 64 0.50 -4.04 -13.32
N ALA A 65 -0.24 -3.56 -14.32
CA ALA A 65 -1.16 -2.44 -14.17
C ALA A 65 -2.28 -2.72 -13.15
N GLU A 66 -2.83 -3.94 -13.15
CA GLU A 66 -3.83 -4.39 -12.19
C GLU A 66 -3.27 -4.40 -10.75
N GLN A 67 -2.08 -4.98 -10.57
CA GLN A 67 -1.37 -4.96 -9.29
C GLN A 67 -1.11 -3.53 -8.80
N VAL A 68 -0.74 -2.64 -9.73
CA VAL A 68 -0.51 -1.24 -9.41
C VAL A 68 -1.79 -0.54 -8.96
N ALA A 69 -2.90 -0.80 -9.65
CA ALA A 69 -4.21 -0.28 -9.27
C ALA A 69 -4.59 -0.75 -7.85
N ASP A 70 -4.43 -2.05 -7.56
CA ASP A 70 -4.79 -2.66 -6.27
C ASP A 70 -4.11 -2.01 -5.06
N VAL A 71 -2.89 -1.53 -5.24
CA VAL A 71 -2.15 -0.78 -4.22
C VAL A 71 -2.57 0.70 -4.22
N ALA A 72 -2.63 1.32 -5.39
CA ALA A 72 -2.88 2.76 -5.53
C ALA A 72 -4.27 3.19 -5.04
N VAL A 73 -5.31 2.37 -5.23
CA VAL A 73 -6.69 2.71 -4.77
C VAL A 73 -6.76 2.83 -3.24
N ARG A 74 -5.84 2.20 -2.50
CA ARG A 74 -5.84 2.22 -1.02
C ARG A 74 -5.27 3.50 -0.43
N GLN A 75 -4.33 4.12 -1.14
CA GLN A 75 -3.65 5.32 -0.68
C GLN A 75 -3.36 6.23 -1.86
N PRO A 76 -4.40 6.81 -2.47
CA PRO A 76 -4.19 7.76 -3.55
C PRO A 76 -3.49 9.00 -3.00
N ASP A 77 -2.44 9.43 -3.68
CA ASP A 77 -1.67 10.65 -3.36
C ASP A 77 -1.92 11.78 -4.38
N GLY A 78 -2.94 11.62 -5.22
CA GLY A 78 -3.41 12.64 -6.17
C GLY A 78 -2.66 12.67 -7.51
N ARG A 79 -1.63 11.84 -7.69
CA ARG A 79 -0.90 11.79 -8.95
C ARG A 79 -1.81 11.41 -10.14
N PRO A 80 -1.47 11.86 -11.37
CA PRO A 80 -2.26 11.57 -12.57
C PRO A 80 -2.41 10.08 -12.88
N TYR A 81 -1.34 9.31 -12.64
CA TYR A 81 -1.31 7.86 -12.82
C TYR A 81 -0.25 7.23 -11.93
N TYR A 82 -0.35 5.93 -11.70
CA TYR A 82 0.57 5.14 -10.88
C TYR A 82 1.24 4.07 -11.75
N ARG A 83 2.52 3.81 -11.50
CA ARG A 83 3.29 2.69 -12.04
C ARG A 83 3.89 1.88 -10.90
N LEU A 84 4.43 0.70 -11.20
CA LEU A 84 5.05 -0.13 -10.17
C LEU A 84 6.17 0.60 -9.38
N PRO A 85 7.08 1.38 -10.00
CA PRO A 85 8.09 2.14 -9.27
C PRO A 85 7.53 3.18 -8.29
N ASP A 86 6.28 3.63 -8.50
CA ASP A 86 5.63 4.63 -7.68
C ASP A 86 5.15 4.08 -6.34
N LEU A 87 4.97 2.77 -6.23
CA LEU A 87 4.41 2.09 -5.06
C LEU A 87 5.45 1.75 -4.00
N ARG A 88 6.75 1.88 -4.34
CA ARG A 88 7.88 1.65 -3.42
C ARG A 88 7.74 0.29 -2.69
N LEU A 89 7.98 0.27 -1.38
CA LEU A 89 7.87 -0.93 -0.55
C LEU A 89 6.49 -1.59 -0.63
N ARG A 90 5.40 -0.83 -0.74
CA ARG A 90 4.05 -1.41 -0.86
C ARG A 90 3.88 -2.21 -2.14
N GLY A 91 4.49 -1.76 -3.24
CA GLY A 91 4.54 -2.51 -4.49
C GLY A 91 5.27 -3.85 -4.31
N LEU A 92 6.45 -3.82 -3.67
CA LEU A 92 7.21 -5.03 -3.37
C LEU A 92 6.42 -6.02 -2.49
N LEU A 93 5.81 -5.54 -1.40
CA LEU A 93 5.04 -6.39 -0.49
C LEU A 93 3.76 -6.95 -1.14
N HIS A 94 3.17 -6.23 -2.10
CA HIS A 94 2.05 -6.74 -2.88
C HIS A 94 2.45 -7.86 -3.85
N LEU A 95 3.65 -7.78 -4.43
CA LEU A 95 4.21 -8.86 -5.28
C LEU A 95 4.55 -10.12 -4.46
N LEU A 96 4.88 -9.95 -3.19
CA LEU A 96 5.26 -11.03 -2.27
C LEU A 96 4.09 -11.50 -1.38
N ARG A 97 2.87 -11.01 -1.60
CA ARG A 97 1.73 -11.24 -0.68
C ARG A 97 1.37 -12.72 -0.50
N ASP A 98 1.59 -13.53 -1.53
CA ASP A 98 1.30 -14.97 -1.52
C ASP A 98 2.54 -15.80 -1.13
N ASP A 99 3.67 -15.15 -0.83
CA ASP A 99 4.89 -15.82 -0.38
C ASP A 99 4.79 -16.16 1.11
N ALA A 100 4.78 -17.45 1.42
CA ALA A 100 4.70 -17.95 2.80
C ALA A 100 5.80 -17.40 3.73
N ARG A 101 6.96 -16.99 3.18
CA ARG A 101 8.04 -16.39 3.97
C ARG A 101 7.68 -14.98 4.44
N LEU A 102 6.94 -14.22 3.64
CA LEU A 102 6.45 -12.90 4.05
C LEU A 102 5.40 -13.04 5.15
N GLN A 103 4.51 -14.03 5.03
CA GLN A 103 3.53 -14.33 6.07
C GLN A 103 4.23 -14.75 7.38
N THR A 104 5.18 -15.68 7.30
CA THR A 104 5.98 -16.13 8.47
C THR A 104 6.71 -14.96 9.13
N PHE A 105 7.27 -14.03 8.34
CA PHE A 105 7.89 -12.82 8.85
C PHE A 105 6.89 -11.96 9.62
N ALA A 106 5.75 -11.62 9.03
CA ALA A 106 4.74 -10.79 9.68
C ALA A 106 4.18 -11.44 10.96
N GLU A 107 3.99 -12.75 10.96
CA GLU A 107 3.55 -13.52 12.14
C GLU A 107 4.60 -13.51 13.25
N ARG A 108 5.89 -13.63 12.93
CA ARG A 108 6.97 -13.54 13.91
C ARG A 108 7.00 -12.16 14.57
N GLU A 109 6.92 -11.10 13.78
CA GLU A 109 7.06 -9.72 14.27
C GLU A 109 5.81 -9.22 15.01
N LEU A 110 4.60 -9.59 14.56
CA LEU A 110 3.35 -9.03 15.08
C LEU A 110 2.47 -10.05 15.80
N GLY A 111 2.77 -11.35 15.74
CA GLY A 111 1.96 -12.41 16.32
C GLY A 111 1.58 -12.17 17.79
N PRO A 112 2.53 -11.88 18.70
CA PRO A 112 2.23 -11.58 20.10
C PRO A 112 1.25 -10.41 20.27
N LEU A 113 1.40 -9.36 19.45
CA LEU A 113 0.56 -8.18 19.48
C LEU A 113 -0.85 -8.45 18.95
N LEU A 114 -0.96 -9.18 17.84
CA LEU A 114 -2.25 -9.56 17.25
C LEU A 114 -3.03 -10.49 18.19
N ALA A 115 -2.36 -11.45 18.83
CA ALA A 115 -2.97 -12.32 19.83
C ALA A 115 -3.45 -11.54 21.05
N HIS A 116 -2.68 -10.54 21.49
CA HIS A 116 -3.06 -9.67 22.60
C HIS A 116 -4.31 -8.85 22.28
N ASP A 117 -4.37 -8.20 21.12
CA ASP A 117 -5.52 -7.39 20.70
C ASP A 117 -6.78 -8.26 20.57
N ALA A 118 -6.67 -9.47 20.01
CA ALA A 118 -7.79 -10.42 19.85
C ALA A 118 -8.39 -10.86 21.20
N GLN A 119 -7.56 -11.09 22.23
CA GLN A 119 -8.04 -11.54 23.54
C GLN A 119 -8.64 -10.43 24.40
N ARG A 120 -8.16 -9.19 24.23
CA ARG A 120 -8.45 -8.09 25.17
C ARG A 120 -9.27 -6.96 24.56
N GLY A 121 -9.75 -7.12 23.32
CA GLY A 121 -10.43 -6.06 22.56
C GLY A 121 -9.53 -4.83 22.37
N GLY A 122 -8.23 -5.08 22.25
CA GLY A 122 -7.19 -4.06 22.24
C GLY A 122 -7.06 -3.34 20.90
N ASP A 123 -6.41 -2.18 20.94
CA ASP A 123 -6.18 -1.30 19.80
C ASP A 123 -4.67 -0.98 19.68
N LEU A 124 -3.82 -1.84 20.24
CA LEU A 124 -2.38 -1.59 20.31
C LEU A 124 -1.72 -1.70 18.93
N THR A 125 -2.21 -2.58 18.05
CA THR A 125 -1.76 -2.65 16.65
C THR A 125 -1.98 -1.31 15.94
N ARG A 126 -3.11 -0.63 16.18
CA ARG A 126 -3.35 0.71 15.63
C ARG A 126 -2.41 1.75 16.26
N ILE A 127 -2.18 1.67 17.57
CA ILE A 127 -1.24 2.59 18.23
C ILE A 127 0.17 2.45 17.65
N LEU A 128 0.66 1.22 17.45
CA LEU A 128 1.94 0.97 16.81
C LEU A 128 1.99 1.57 15.40
N ARG A 129 0.94 1.38 14.61
CA ARG A 129 0.84 1.98 13.27
C ARG A 129 0.90 3.49 13.31
N VAL A 130 0.08 4.14 14.15
CA VAL A 130 0.07 5.61 14.29
C VAL A 130 1.44 6.13 14.73
N TYR A 131 2.14 5.39 15.61
CA TYR A 131 3.49 5.73 16.04
C TYR A 131 4.50 5.70 14.90
N LEU A 132 4.52 4.61 14.12
CA LEU A 132 5.46 4.43 13.01
C LEU A 132 5.15 5.36 11.83
N ASP A 133 3.87 5.60 11.51
CA ASP A 133 3.41 6.56 10.50
C ASP A 133 3.72 8.02 10.88
N ALA A 134 3.87 8.31 12.18
CA ALA A 134 4.33 9.60 12.67
C ALA A 134 5.86 9.73 12.69
N GLY A 135 6.59 8.80 12.04
CA GLY A 135 8.05 8.78 12.01
C GLY A 135 8.65 8.58 13.41
N ARG A 136 7.96 7.83 14.28
CA ARG A 136 8.34 7.60 15.68
C ARG A 136 8.35 8.87 16.56
N ASN A 137 7.73 9.95 16.10
CA ASN A 137 7.52 11.14 16.91
C ASN A 137 6.39 10.91 17.93
N LYS A 138 6.76 10.64 19.19
CA LYS A 138 5.82 10.31 20.28
C LYS A 138 4.76 11.40 20.49
N ALA A 139 5.09 12.68 20.29
CA ALA A 139 4.15 13.79 20.47
C ALA A 139 3.13 13.89 19.32
N VAL A 140 3.58 13.79 18.06
CA VAL A 140 2.71 13.78 16.89
C VAL A 140 1.80 12.55 16.91
N ALA A 141 2.34 11.39 17.28
CA ALA A 141 1.58 10.15 17.37
C ALA A 141 0.49 10.21 18.45
N ALA A 142 0.78 10.77 19.63
CA ALA A 142 -0.22 10.98 20.67
C ALA A 142 -1.38 11.85 20.19
N GLN A 143 -1.08 12.95 19.48
CA GLN A 143 -2.10 13.82 18.90
C GLN A 143 -2.95 13.09 17.85
N LYS A 144 -2.32 12.38 16.90
CA LYS A 144 -3.02 11.58 15.87
C LYS A 144 -3.85 10.44 16.47
N ALA A 145 -3.43 9.90 17.62
CA ALA A 145 -4.17 8.87 18.34
C ALA A 145 -5.28 9.44 19.24
N HIS A 146 -5.42 10.77 19.35
CA HIS A 146 -6.31 11.47 20.28
C HIS A 146 -6.09 11.06 21.75
N LEU A 147 -4.83 10.88 22.15
CA LEU A 147 -4.43 10.49 23.50
C LEU A 147 -3.58 11.58 24.17
N SER A 148 -3.68 11.68 25.49
CA SER A 148 -2.71 12.46 26.27
C SER A 148 -1.32 11.83 26.15
N ARG A 149 -0.26 12.64 26.27
CA ARG A 149 1.12 12.13 26.20
C ARG A 149 1.39 11.01 27.22
N PRO A 150 1.00 11.12 28.51
CA PRO A 150 1.20 10.03 29.47
C PRO A 150 0.51 8.73 29.04
N ALA A 151 -0.75 8.82 28.62
CA ALA A 151 -1.51 7.66 28.16
C ALA A 151 -0.87 7.01 26.92
N PHE A 152 -0.37 7.83 25.98
CA PHE A 152 0.33 7.31 24.80
C PHE A 152 1.63 6.59 25.18
N TYR A 153 2.40 7.14 26.13
CA TYR A 153 3.66 6.55 26.56
C TYR A 153 3.44 5.23 27.32
N ASP A 154 2.35 5.13 28.09
CA ASP A 154 1.93 3.85 28.68
C ASP A 154 1.63 2.79 27.63
N ARG A 155 1.01 3.20 26.50
CA ARG A 155 0.75 2.29 25.38
C ARG A 155 2.03 1.85 24.69
N LEU A 156 3.00 2.74 24.49
CA LEU A 156 4.33 2.38 23.94
C LEU A 156 5.07 1.40 24.85
N ARG A 157 5.14 1.67 26.16
CA ARG A 157 5.73 0.73 27.13
C ARG A 157 5.07 -0.64 27.12
N ARG A 158 3.77 -0.67 26.85
CA ARG A 158 3.01 -1.91 26.75
C ARG A 158 3.30 -2.65 25.44
N LEU A 159 3.48 -1.93 24.34
CA LEU A 159 3.92 -2.49 23.06
C LEU A 159 5.29 -3.15 23.21
N GLU A 160 6.27 -2.44 23.78
CA GLU A 160 7.63 -2.98 24.04
C GLU A 160 7.58 -4.28 24.85
N ARG A 161 6.76 -4.33 25.91
CA ARG A 161 6.59 -5.53 26.74
C ARG A 161 5.90 -6.70 26.03
N ILE A 162 4.99 -6.43 25.09
CA ILE A 162 4.26 -7.48 24.37
C ILE A 162 5.12 -8.02 23.22
N LEU A 163 5.84 -7.14 22.53
CA LEU A 163 6.70 -7.46 21.39
C LEU A 163 8.10 -7.91 21.83
N ASP A 164 8.44 -7.75 23.10
CA ASP A 164 9.79 -7.98 23.64
C ASP A 164 10.86 -7.25 22.81
N THR A 165 10.59 -5.98 22.50
CA THR A 165 11.33 -5.19 21.51
C THR A 165 11.51 -3.75 22.00
N ASP A 166 12.68 -3.15 21.72
CA ASP A 166 12.95 -1.74 21.93
C ASP A 166 12.38 -0.89 20.79
N LEU A 167 11.45 0.03 21.08
CA LEU A 167 10.85 0.92 20.07
C LEU A 167 11.69 2.16 19.77
N ASP A 168 12.83 2.35 20.42
CA ASP A 168 13.82 3.35 20.04
C ASP A 168 14.84 2.76 19.04
N ASP A 169 14.98 1.43 18.95
CA ASP A 169 15.81 0.76 17.95
C ASP A 169 15.27 0.92 16.52
N VAL A 170 16.18 1.23 15.59
CA VAL A 170 15.83 1.57 14.20
C VAL A 170 15.44 0.34 13.41
N GLU A 171 16.21 -0.75 13.55
CA GLU A 171 15.99 -1.98 12.79
C GLU A 171 14.69 -2.66 13.21
N SER A 172 14.46 -2.76 14.52
CA SER A 172 13.25 -3.31 15.12
C SER A 172 12.00 -2.54 14.67
N CYS A 173 12.03 -1.21 14.74
CA CYS A 173 10.91 -0.39 14.27
C CYS A 173 10.65 -0.52 12.76
N LEU A 174 11.71 -0.62 11.96
CA LEU A 174 11.57 -0.84 10.52
C LEU A 174 10.93 -2.20 10.26
N SER A 175 11.39 -3.25 10.94
CA SER A 175 10.84 -4.60 10.85
C SER A 175 9.35 -4.62 11.17
N LEU A 176 8.94 -4.01 12.30
CA LEU A 176 7.54 -3.87 12.70
C LEU A 176 6.72 -3.08 11.67
N HIS A 177 7.29 -2.04 11.07
CA HIS A 177 6.60 -1.26 10.03
C HIS A 177 6.38 -2.11 8.77
N VAL A 178 7.40 -2.83 8.31
CA VAL A 178 7.30 -3.74 7.16
C VAL A 178 6.25 -4.81 7.45
N ALA A 179 6.25 -5.40 8.64
CA ALA A 179 5.27 -6.40 9.04
C ALA A 179 3.84 -5.86 9.03
N LEU A 180 3.62 -4.61 9.48
CA LEU A 180 2.30 -3.97 9.43
C LEU A 180 1.83 -3.76 7.99
N LEU A 181 2.73 -3.38 7.08
CA LEU A 181 2.42 -3.20 5.66
C LEU A 181 2.16 -4.54 4.96
N ALA A 182 2.89 -5.60 5.33
CA ALA A 182 2.66 -6.95 4.84
C ALA A 182 1.29 -7.48 5.30
N LEU A 183 0.93 -7.26 6.56
CA LEU A 183 -0.38 -7.65 7.08
C LEU A 183 -1.54 -7.00 6.32
N GLU A 184 -1.36 -5.78 5.81
CA GLU A 184 -2.35 -5.11 4.95
C GLU A 184 -2.45 -5.70 3.54
N SER A 185 -1.36 -6.29 3.03
CA SER A 185 -1.38 -6.92 1.71
C SER A 185 -2.13 -8.25 1.75
N PHE A 186 -2.09 -9.01 2.86
CA PHE A 186 -2.76 -10.31 3.01
C PHE A 186 -4.29 -10.23 3.16
N ARG A 187 -4.81 -9.25 3.92
CA ARG A 187 -6.20 -9.21 4.44
C ARG A 187 -7.32 -9.06 3.38
N ARG A 188 -7.06 -9.23 2.09
CA ARG A 188 -8.03 -8.94 1.02
C ARG A 188 -8.41 -10.09 0.09
N GLU A 189 -8.10 -11.34 0.43
CA GLU A 189 -8.70 -12.52 -0.25
C GLU A 189 -9.98 -13.05 0.42
N THR A 190 -10.36 -12.56 1.60
CA THR A 190 -11.56 -13.04 2.31
C THR A 190 -12.83 -12.24 2.01
N ARG A 191 -12.93 -11.59 0.84
CA ARG A 191 -14.14 -10.86 0.43
C ARG A 191 -14.56 -11.16 -1.00
#